data_AF-A0AA36AZ20-F1
#
_entry.id   AF-A0AA36AZ20-F1
#
_cell.length_a   1.000
_cell.length_b   1.000
_cell.length_c   1.000
_cell.angle_alpha   90.00
_cell.angle_beta   90.00
_cell.angle_gamma   90.00
#
_symmetry.space_group_name_H-M   'P 1'
#
loop_
_entity.id
_entity.type
_entity.pdbx_description
1 polymer ?
#
loop_
_entity_poly.entity_id
_entity_poly.type
_entity_poly.pdbx_seq_one_letter_code
_entity_poly.pdbx_strand_id
1 'polypeptide(L)'
;MKIKLRPKVKYHSKESRVKKFNIEALQDPESRVAFQQRLQVNLQNRTPNHLVEENWIQLKETIITACEETIGRKKRKHQDWFDDNDEALKELIDQKRKAFISTQNDPKSATKRESFKKCKAAVQRTTRTLKNQWWRHKSREIQQLADVNDTRGFFKVTKEIYGPSSHEQVPLE
;
A
#
# COMPACT_ATOMS: atom_id res chain seq x y z
N MET A 1 13.82 25.95 -43.74
CA MET A 1 14.21 24.73 -42.98
C MET A 1 13.33 24.62 -41.75
N LYS A 2 12.57 23.53 -41.55
CA LYS A 2 11.74 23.33 -40.36
C LYS A 2 12.56 22.61 -39.29
N ILE A 3 13.06 23.36 -38.30
CA ILE A 3 13.76 22.78 -37.16
C ILE A 3 12.72 22.16 -36.23
N LYS A 4 12.72 20.82 -36.11
CA LYS A 4 11.90 20.10 -35.12
C LYS A 4 12.69 19.99 -33.83
N LEU A 5 12.47 20.91 -32.90
CA LEU A 5 12.95 20.75 -31.53
C LEU A 5 12.05 19.75 -30.81
N ARG A 6 12.60 18.60 -30.42
CA ARG A 6 11.95 17.69 -29.47
C ARG A 6 12.49 18.02 -28.09
N PRO A 7 11.67 18.49 -27.13
CA PRO A 7 12.11 18.66 -25.77
C PRO A 7 12.63 17.32 -25.23
N LYS A 8 13.83 17.31 -24.65
CA LYS A 8 14.31 16.16 -23.91
C LYS A 8 13.40 15.96 -22.71
N VAL A 9 12.60 14.90 -22.72
CA VAL A 9 11.86 14.45 -21.55
C VAL A 9 12.91 14.04 -20.50
N LYS A 10 13.08 14.89 -19.47
CA LYS A 10 13.89 14.55 -18.30
C LYS A 10 13.06 13.59 -17.45
N TYR A 11 13.24 12.29 -17.67
CA TYR A 11 12.84 11.31 -16.67
C TYR A 11 13.70 11.56 -15.43
N HIS A 12 13.13 12.25 -14.45
CA HIS A 12 13.72 12.27 -13.13
C HIS A 12 13.59 10.82 -12.65
N SER A 13 14.72 10.11 -12.50
CA SER A 13 14.71 8.91 -11.68
C SER A 13 14.20 9.38 -10.33
N LYS A 14 12.95 9.04 -10.00
CA LYS A 14 12.48 9.24 -8.64
C LYS A 14 13.43 8.39 -7.81
N GLU A 15 14.34 9.04 -7.09
CA GLU A 15 15.13 8.38 -6.06
C GLU A 15 14.19 7.48 -5.28
N SER A 16 14.60 6.22 -5.10
CA SER A 16 13.81 5.22 -4.38
C SER A 16 13.38 5.84 -3.06
N ARG A 17 12.11 6.23 -2.95
CA ARG A 17 11.59 6.90 -1.76
C ARG A 17 11.85 5.96 -0.59
N VAL A 18 12.69 6.37 0.35
CA VAL A 18 13.03 5.58 1.54
C VAL A 18 11.73 5.16 2.21
N LYS A 19 11.53 3.85 2.37
CA LYS A 19 10.31 3.31 2.98
C LYS A 19 10.26 3.77 4.44
N LYS A 20 9.19 4.49 4.81
CA LYS A 20 8.97 4.95 6.18
C LYS A 20 8.73 3.76 7.11
N PHE A 21 9.05 3.91 8.40
CA PHE A 21 8.71 2.92 9.42
C PHE A 21 7.22 2.94 9.74
N ASN A 22 6.70 1.82 10.25
CA ASN A 22 5.29 1.69 10.64
C ASN A 22 5.04 2.32 12.03
N ILE A 23 5.03 3.65 12.10
CA ILE A 23 4.86 4.38 13.37
C ILE A 23 3.47 4.10 13.99
N GLU A 24 2.47 3.78 13.17
CA GLU A 24 1.12 3.40 13.64
C GLU A 24 1.15 2.17 14.55
N ALA A 25 2.12 1.27 14.38
CA ALA A 25 2.29 0.12 15.27
C ALA A 25 2.60 0.54 16.72
N LEU A 26 3.16 1.72 16.96
CA LEU A 26 3.46 2.19 18.33
C LEU A 26 2.22 2.64 19.11
N GLN A 27 1.06 2.74 18.45
CA GLN A 27 -0.22 2.93 19.15
C GLN A 27 -0.58 1.69 19.98
N ASP A 28 -0.16 0.51 19.52
CA ASP A 28 -0.31 -0.74 20.24
C ASP A 28 0.68 -0.80 21.43
N PRO A 29 0.20 -1.03 22.67
CA PRO A 29 1.05 -1.08 23.85
C PRO A 29 2.13 -2.16 23.79
N GLU A 30 1.84 -3.34 23.22
CA GLU A 30 2.79 -4.46 23.15
C GLU A 30 3.96 -4.12 22.23
N SER A 31 3.65 -3.62 21.04
CA SER A 31 4.64 -3.16 20.05
C SER A 31 5.54 -2.06 20.61
N ARG A 32 4.99 -1.16 21.44
CA ARG A 32 5.75 -0.10 22.12
C ARG A 32 6.73 -0.66 23.14
N VAL A 33 6.28 -1.61 23.98
CA VAL A 33 7.15 -2.24 24.99
C VAL A 33 8.25 -3.04 24.31
N ALA A 34 7.91 -3.81 23.26
CA ALA A 34 8.89 -4.57 22.49
C ALA A 34 9.96 -3.65 21.86
N PHE A 35 9.56 -2.51 21.28
CA PHE A 35 10.49 -1.51 20.76
C PHE A 35 11.40 -0.93 21.84
N GLN A 36 10.84 -0.55 23.00
CA GLN A 36 11.62 0.00 24.11
C GLN A 36 12.67 -1.00 24.63
N GLN A 37 12.26 -2.25 24.86
CA GLN A 37 13.16 -3.31 25.31
C GLN A 37 14.28 -3.56 24.31
N ARG A 38 13.93 -3.64 23.01
CA ARG A 38 14.92 -3.90 21.96
C ARG A 38 15.90 -2.75 21.80
N LEU A 39 15.41 -1.52 21.84
CA LEU A 39 16.25 -0.33 21.80
C LEU A 39 17.19 -0.28 23.01
N GLN A 40 16.70 -0.60 24.21
CA GLN A 40 17.52 -0.61 25.41
C GLN A 40 18.67 -1.62 25.32
N VAL A 41 18.39 -2.85 24.89
CA VAL A 41 19.42 -3.88 24.68
C VAL A 41 20.44 -3.43 23.62
N ASN A 42 19.96 -2.92 22.49
CA ASN A 42 20.84 -2.46 21.41
C ASN A 42 21.70 -1.26 21.82
N LEU A 43 21.21 -0.41 22.71
CA LEU A 43 21.97 0.72 23.26
C LEU A 43 23.02 0.28 24.30
N GLN A 44 22.71 -0.72 25.13
CA GLN A 44 23.64 -1.27 26.12
C GLN A 44 24.84 -1.98 25.46
N ASN A 45 24.64 -2.55 24.28
CA ASN A 45 25.68 -3.25 23.52
C ASN A 45 26.56 -2.31 22.68
N ARG A 46 26.40 -0.99 22.80
CA ARG A 46 27.21 -0.01 22.06
C ARG A 46 28.61 0.12 22.66
N THR A 47 29.61 0.14 21.80
CA THR A 47 30.96 0.57 22.18
C THR A 47 31.09 2.09 22.05
N PRO A 48 31.59 2.81 23.07
CA PRO A 48 31.85 4.23 22.94
C PRO A 48 32.98 4.48 21.94
N ASN A 49 32.74 5.29 20.90
CA ASN A 49 33.81 5.79 20.02
C ASN A 49 34.25 7.19 20.45
N HIS A 50 35.49 7.56 20.15
CA HIS A 50 36.03 8.88 20.51
C HIS A 50 35.57 10.01 19.58
N LEU A 51 35.08 9.67 18.38
CA LEU A 51 34.57 10.62 17.39
C LEU A 51 33.05 10.78 17.52
N VAL A 52 32.60 12.03 17.64
CA VAL A 52 31.18 12.38 17.75
C VAL A 52 30.38 11.90 16.55
N GLU A 53 30.94 12.02 15.34
CA GLU A 53 30.30 11.60 14.10
C GLU A 53 30.02 10.09 14.07
N GLU A 54 30.98 9.28 14.53
CA GLU A 54 30.84 7.82 14.60
C GLU A 54 29.79 7.41 15.63
N ASN A 55 29.78 8.06 16.80
CA ASN A 55 28.76 7.83 17.81
C ASN A 55 27.34 8.11 17.29
N TRP A 56 27.19 9.17 16.48
CA TRP A 56 25.92 9.55 15.87
C TRP A 56 25.47 8.59 14.78
N ILE A 57 26.38 8.16 13.90
CA ILE A 57 26.10 7.16 12.86
C ILE A 57 25.64 5.86 13.50
N GLN A 58 26.39 5.35 14.47
CA GLN A 58 26.02 4.14 15.16
C GLN A 58 24.65 4.33 15.87
N LEU A 59 24.34 5.52 16.41
CA LEU A 59 23.08 5.73 17.16
C LEU A 59 21.91 5.57 16.23
N LYS A 60 22.01 6.24 15.08
CA LYS A 60 21.05 6.11 13.99
C LYS A 60 20.88 4.66 13.56
N GLU A 61 21.97 3.91 13.38
CA GLU A 61 21.91 2.49 13.01
C GLU A 61 21.21 1.66 14.08
N THR A 62 21.55 1.84 15.36
CA THR A 62 20.89 1.09 16.45
C THR A 62 19.38 1.36 16.52
N ILE A 63 18.95 2.60 16.28
CA ILE A 63 17.53 2.97 16.22
C ILE A 63 16.88 2.34 14.99
N ILE A 64 17.53 2.37 13.82
CA ILE A 64 17.02 1.76 12.59
C ILE A 64 16.85 0.25 12.79
N THR A 65 17.86 -0.44 13.32
CA THR A 65 17.81 -1.89 13.58
C THR A 65 16.69 -2.23 14.56
N ALA A 66 16.57 -1.50 15.68
CA ALA A 66 15.48 -1.70 16.63
C ALA A 66 14.10 -1.50 15.98
N CYS A 67 13.97 -0.48 15.11
CA CYS A 67 12.74 -0.25 14.35
C CYS A 67 12.45 -1.40 13.37
N GLU A 68 13.47 -1.95 12.70
CA GLU A 68 13.30 -3.05 11.74
C GLU A 68 12.91 -4.36 12.40
N GLU A 69 13.49 -4.64 13.58
CA GLU A 69 13.23 -5.87 14.35
C GLU A 69 11.85 -5.88 15.03
N THR A 70 11.24 -4.71 15.25
CA THR A 70 9.99 -4.60 16.02
C THR A 70 8.82 -4.12 15.17
N ILE A 71 8.80 -2.85 14.79
CA ILE A 71 7.67 -2.22 14.08
C ILE A 71 7.73 -2.42 12.57
N GLY A 72 8.91 -2.68 12.02
CA GLY A 72 9.15 -2.86 10.60
C GLY A 72 8.85 -1.62 9.74
N ARG A 73 8.94 -1.80 8.43
CA ARG A 73 8.63 -0.73 7.46
C ARG A 73 7.13 -0.66 7.18
N LYS A 74 6.60 0.55 7.02
CA LYS A 74 5.21 0.79 6.62
C LYS A 74 4.97 0.12 5.27
N LYS A 75 4.14 -0.92 5.28
CA LYS A 75 3.67 -1.56 4.05
C LYS A 75 2.73 -0.59 3.34
N ARG A 76 2.78 -0.61 2.01
CA ARG A 76 1.82 0.14 1.22
C ARG A 76 0.46 -0.55 1.38
N LYS A 77 -0.41 0.03 2.20
CA LYS A 77 -1.82 -0.27 2.15
C LYS A 77 -2.37 0.50 0.96
N HIS A 78 -2.85 -0.20 -0.05
CA HIS A 78 -3.73 0.39 -1.04
C HIS A 78 -5.01 0.74 -0.30
N GLN A 79 -5.32 2.03 -0.18
CA GLN A 79 -6.57 2.49 0.43
C GLN A 79 -7.82 2.14 -0.41
N ASP A 80 -7.71 1.17 -1.32
CA ASP A 80 -8.78 0.71 -2.17
C ASP A 80 -9.40 -0.57 -1.60
N TRP A 81 -10.61 -0.91 -2.05
CA TRP A 81 -11.43 -2.04 -1.58
C TRP A 81 -10.75 -3.43 -1.58
N PHE A 82 -9.57 -3.56 -2.18
CA PHE A 82 -8.92 -4.82 -2.46
C PHE A 82 -8.19 -5.41 -1.25
N ASP A 83 -7.39 -4.62 -0.52
CA ASP A 83 -6.48 -5.15 0.52
C ASP A 83 -7.25 -5.82 1.67
N ASP A 84 -8.38 -5.25 2.09
CA ASP A 84 -9.24 -5.81 3.14
C ASP A 84 -9.96 -7.10 2.73
N ASN A 85 -10.04 -7.37 1.41
CA ASN A 85 -10.76 -8.51 0.85
C ASN A 85 -9.83 -9.46 0.06
N ASP A 86 -8.52 -9.27 0.17
CA ASP A 86 -7.51 -9.92 -0.67
C ASP A 86 -7.54 -11.44 -0.47
N GLU A 87 -7.69 -11.92 0.76
CA GLU A 87 -7.75 -13.36 1.06
C GLU A 87 -8.91 -14.06 0.36
N ALA A 88 -10.13 -13.53 0.50
CA ALA A 88 -11.32 -14.09 -0.12
C ALA A 88 -11.27 -14.02 -1.66
N LEU A 89 -10.66 -12.96 -2.22
CA LEU A 89 -10.52 -12.82 -3.66
C LEU A 89 -9.42 -13.72 -4.23
N LYS A 90 -8.31 -13.89 -3.51
CA LYS A 90 -7.19 -14.78 -3.88
C LYS A 90 -7.66 -16.21 -4.05
N GLU A 91 -8.48 -16.72 -3.14
CA GLU A 91 -9.02 -18.07 -3.25
C GLU A 91 -9.81 -18.27 -4.55
N LEU A 92 -10.72 -17.34 -4.88
CA LEU A 92 -11.50 -17.39 -6.11
C LEU A 92 -10.62 -17.25 -7.37
N ILE A 93 -9.58 -16.42 -7.31
CA ILE A 93 -8.60 -16.27 -8.39
C ILE A 93 -7.83 -17.57 -8.61
N ASP A 94 -7.43 -18.25 -7.54
CA ASP A 94 -6.72 -19.53 -7.61
C ASP A 94 -7.62 -20.64 -8.16
N GLN A 95 -8.89 -20.70 -7.75
CA GLN A 95 -9.88 -21.62 -8.32
C GLN A 95 -10.07 -21.37 -9.83
N LYS A 96 -10.21 -20.10 -10.24
CA LYS A 96 -10.25 -19.72 -11.67
C LYS A 96 -8.99 -20.16 -12.40
N ARG A 97 -7.80 -19.99 -11.80
CA ARG A 97 -6.52 -20.38 -12.40
C ARG A 97 -6.44 -21.90 -12.58
N LYS A 98 -6.83 -22.69 -11.58
CA LYS A 98 -6.90 -24.16 -11.66
C LYS A 98 -7.86 -24.61 -12.77
N ALA A 99 -9.05 -24.01 -12.86
CA ALA A 99 -10.02 -24.31 -13.90
C ALA A 99 -9.51 -23.93 -15.31
N PHE A 100 -8.75 -22.85 -15.43
CA PHE A 100 -8.10 -22.45 -16.68
C PHE A 100 -7.06 -23.48 -17.14
N ILE A 101 -6.16 -23.89 -16.24
CA ILE A 101 -5.14 -24.92 -16.52
C ILE A 101 -5.82 -26.23 -16.94
N SER A 102 -6.87 -26.65 -16.24
CA SER A 102 -7.63 -27.86 -16.59
C SER A 102 -8.23 -27.78 -18.00
N THR A 103 -8.78 -26.62 -18.38
CA THR A 103 -9.32 -26.38 -19.73
C THR A 103 -8.23 -26.37 -20.79
N GLN A 104 -7.04 -25.85 -20.48
CA GLN A 104 -5.90 -25.83 -21.40
C GLN A 104 -5.37 -27.23 -21.69
N ASN A 105 -5.34 -28.10 -20.68
CA ASN A 105 -4.90 -29.49 -20.80
C ASN A 105 -5.90 -30.37 -21.58
N ASP A 106 -7.16 -29.98 -21.63
CA ASP A 106 -8.20 -30.69 -22.38
C ASP A 106 -9.19 -29.69 -23.01
N PRO A 107 -8.83 -29.15 -24.18
CA PRO A 107 -9.65 -28.14 -24.85
C PRO A 107 -10.95 -28.70 -25.42
N LYS A 108 -11.15 -30.02 -25.51
CA LYS A 108 -12.38 -30.59 -26.10
C LYS A 108 -13.48 -30.79 -25.06
N SER A 109 -13.14 -30.89 -23.78
CA SER A 109 -14.12 -31.05 -22.71
C SER A 109 -15.01 -29.81 -22.50
N ALA A 110 -16.31 -29.98 -22.78
CA ALA A 110 -17.33 -28.96 -22.50
C ALA A 110 -17.45 -28.66 -20.99
N THR A 111 -17.34 -29.69 -20.14
CA THR A 111 -17.49 -29.58 -18.68
C THR A 111 -16.39 -28.72 -18.05
N LYS A 112 -15.13 -28.90 -18.47
CA LYS A 112 -14.00 -28.08 -17.98
C LYS A 112 -14.14 -26.62 -18.39
N ARG A 113 -14.57 -26.39 -19.64
CA ARG A 113 -14.85 -25.05 -20.17
C ARG A 113 -15.99 -24.35 -19.41
N GLU A 114 -17.05 -25.09 -19.08
CA GLU A 114 -18.16 -24.59 -18.26
C GLU A 114 -17.73 -24.28 -16.82
N SER A 115 -16.91 -25.15 -16.20
CA SER A 115 -16.31 -24.90 -14.89
C SER A 115 -15.49 -23.61 -14.88
N PHE A 116 -14.63 -23.40 -15.89
CA PHE A 116 -13.86 -22.16 -16.02
C PHE A 116 -14.76 -20.92 -16.15
N LYS A 117 -15.83 -20.99 -16.95
CA LYS A 117 -16.80 -19.89 -17.07
C LYS A 117 -17.45 -19.57 -15.72
N LYS A 118 -17.84 -20.59 -14.94
CA LYS A 118 -18.41 -20.42 -13.60
C LYS A 118 -17.42 -19.76 -12.64
N CYS A 119 -16.18 -20.25 -12.55
CA CYS A 119 -15.15 -19.63 -11.71
C CYS A 119 -14.85 -18.18 -12.13
N LYS A 120 -14.78 -17.91 -13.44
CA LYS A 120 -14.60 -16.55 -13.97
C LYS A 120 -15.76 -15.64 -13.57
N ALA A 121 -17.00 -16.11 -13.69
CA ALA A 121 -18.20 -15.35 -13.29
C ALA A 121 -18.23 -15.10 -11.78
N ALA A 122 -17.83 -16.09 -10.96
CA ALA A 122 -17.74 -15.94 -9.51
C ALA A 122 -16.76 -14.82 -9.12
N VAL A 123 -15.51 -14.88 -9.62
CA VAL A 123 -14.51 -13.81 -9.38
C VAL A 123 -15.07 -12.45 -9.77
N GLN A 124 -15.65 -12.34 -10.97
CA GLN A 124 -16.20 -11.07 -11.46
C GLN A 124 -17.36 -10.53 -10.62
N ARG A 125 -18.26 -11.40 -10.13
CA ARG A 125 -19.37 -10.99 -9.25
C ARG A 125 -18.83 -10.52 -7.91
N THR A 126 -17.96 -11.29 -7.28
CA THR A 126 -17.39 -10.96 -5.97
C THR A 126 -16.59 -9.65 -6.03
N THR A 127 -15.73 -9.48 -7.03
CA THR A 127 -15.00 -8.21 -7.26
C THR A 127 -15.96 -7.02 -7.38
N ARG A 128 -17.05 -7.13 -8.16
CA ARG A 128 -18.02 -6.03 -8.30
C ARG A 128 -18.74 -5.75 -6.98
N THR A 129 -19.15 -6.79 -6.25
CA THR A 129 -19.83 -6.64 -4.96
C THR A 129 -18.96 -5.93 -3.95
N LEU A 130 -17.72 -6.38 -3.76
CA LEU A 130 -16.76 -5.80 -2.82
C LEU A 130 -16.43 -4.35 -3.15
N LYS A 131 -16.14 -4.08 -4.43
CA LYS A 131 -15.91 -2.71 -4.91
C LYS A 131 -17.12 -1.81 -4.65
N ASN A 132 -18.34 -2.28 -4.95
CA ASN A 132 -19.56 -1.51 -4.73
C ASN A 132 -19.84 -1.26 -3.25
N GLN A 133 -19.60 -2.25 -2.38
CA GLN A 133 -19.74 -2.10 -0.93
C GLN A 133 -18.80 -1.02 -0.41
N TRP A 134 -17.54 -1.05 -0.83
CA TRP A 134 -16.56 -0.03 -0.46
C TRP A 134 -16.98 1.37 -0.94
N TRP A 135 -17.38 1.53 -2.20
CA TRP A 135 -17.85 2.83 -2.72
C TRP A 135 -19.09 3.35 -1.99
N ARG A 136 -20.03 2.46 -1.63
CA ARG A 136 -21.21 2.84 -0.82
C ARG A 136 -20.81 3.27 0.59
N HIS A 137 -19.86 2.57 1.20
CA HIS A 137 -19.35 2.95 2.52
C HIS A 137 -18.65 4.31 2.47
N LYS A 138 -17.71 4.51 1.54
CA LYS A 138 -17.01 5.78 1.35
C LYS A 138 -17.96 6.92 1.01
N SER A 139 -18.95 6.70 0.16
CA SER A 139 -19.97 7.71 -0.15
C SER A 139 -20.77 8.11 1.08
N ARG A 140 -21.11 7.17 1.96
CA ARG A 140 -21.81 7.46 3.22
C ARG A 140 -20.94 8.25 4.19
N GLU A 141 -19.66 7.88 4.32
CA GLU A 141 -18.68 8.62 5.14
C GLU A 141 -18.55 10.07 4.67
N ILE A 142 -18.39 10.29 3.36
CA ILE A 142 -18.30 11.62 2.76
C ILE A 142 -19.58 12.44 3.02
N GLN A 143 -20.74 11.82 2.85
CA GLN A 143 -22.03 12.49 3.10
C GLN A 143 -22.17 12.89 4.57
N GLN A 144 -21.87 11.99 5.51
CA GLN A 144 -21.92 12.27 6.93
C GLN A 144 -21.01 13.43 7.33
N LEU A 145 -19.80 13.49 6.79
CA LEU A 145 -18.85 14.58 7.03
C LEU A 145 -19.38 15.92 6.51
N ALA A 146 -20.05 15.91 5.36
CA ALA A 146 -20.71 17.09 4.83
C ALA A 146 -21.89 17.52 5.72
N ASP A 147 -22.70 16.57 6.20
CA ASP A 147 -23.87 16.83 7.05
C ASP A 147 -23.49 17.45 8.41
N VAL A 148 -22.34 17.05 8.99
CA VAL A 148 -21.80 17.64 10.23
C VAL A 148 -20.91 18.87 10.00
N ASN A 149 -20.77 19.32 8.74
CA ASN A 149 -19.91 20.43 8.32
C ASN A 149 -18.41 20.24 8.69
N ASP A 150 -17.91 19.00 8.77
CA ASP A 150 -16.48 18.71 8.96
C ASP A 150 -15.74 18.73 7.62
N THR A 151 -15.38 19.95 7.20
CA THR A 151 -14.60 20.18 5.98
C THR A 151 -13.23 19.50 6.01
N ARG A 152 -12.58 19.42 7.18
CA ARG A 152 -11.24 18.81 7.30
C ARG A 152 -11.30 17.30 7.09
N GLY A 153 -12.28 16.64 7.70
CA GLY A 153 -12.56 15.22 7.48
C GLY A 153 -12.92 14.94 6.03
N PHE A 154 -13.80 15.75 5.43
CA PHE A 154 -14.21 15.60 4.03
C PHE A 154 -13.02 15.64 3.07
N PHE A 155 -12.13 16.62 3.20
CA PHE A 155 -10.93 16.73 2.36
C PHE A 155 -9.91 15.61 2.62
N LYS A 156 -9.88 15.06 3.84
CA LYS A 156 -9.04 13.90 4.16
C LYS A 156 -9.52 12.66 3.42
N VAL A 157 -10.81 12.31 3.52
CA VAL A 157 -11.39 11.12 2.88
C VAL A 157 -11.31 11.20 1.36
N THR A 158 -11.57 12.37 0.77
CA THR A 158 -11.44 12.57 -0.68
C THR A 158 -9.98 12.40 -1.16
N LYS A 159 -9.00 12.91 -0.41
CA LYS A 159 -7.57 12.65 -0.70
C LYS A 159 -7.19 11.18 -0.57
N GLU A 160 -7.80 10.42 0.33
CA GLU A 160 -7.55 8.98 0.45
C GLU A 160 -8.01 8.21 -0.80
N ILE A 161 -9.13 8.60 -1.39
CA ILE A 161 -9.70 7.95 -2.59
C ILE A 161 -8.86 8.24 -3.85
N TYR A 162 -8.57 9.53 -4.10
CA TYR A 162 -7.92 9.94 -5.35
C TYR A 162 -6.39 9.95 -5.25
N GLY A 163 -5.85 9.82 -4.04
CA GLY A 163 -4.42 9.93 -3.77
C GLY A 163 -3.91 11.37 -3.88
N PRO A 164 -2.58 11.56 -3.91
CA PRO A 164 -1.97 12.88 -4.01
C PRO A 164 -2.34 13.56 -5.34
N SER A 165 -3.04 14.69 -5.27
CA SER A 165 -3.26 15.57 -6.43
C SER A 165 -1.93 16.18 -6.87
N SER A 166 -1.49 15.90 -8.10
CA SER A 166 -0.37 16.61 -8.72
C SER A 166 -0.92 17.88 -9.37
N HIS A 167 -0.74 19.01 -8.72
CA HIS A 167 -0.81 20.29 -9.42
C HIS A 167 0.54 20.50 -10.10
N GLU A 168 0.62 20.18 -11.39
CA GLU A 168 1.72 20.66 -12.22
C GLU A 168 1.58 22.19 -12.28
N GLN A 169 2.55 22.91 -11.72
CA GLN A 169 2.68 24.33 -11.97
C GLN A 169 3.09 24.49 -13.43
N VAL A 170 2.11 24.74 -14.28
CA VAL A 170 2.36 25.10 -15.68
C VAL A 170 2.91 26.55 -15.66
N PRO A 171 4.09 26.82 -16.24
CA PRO A 171 4.56 28.18 -16.40
C PRO A 171 3.53 28.98 -17.20
N LEU A 172 3.16 30.15 -16.69
CA LEU A 172 2.41 31.12 -17.49
C LEU A 172 3.34 31.58 -18.62
N GLU A 173 2.98 31.30 -19.86
CA GLU A 173 3.58 31.93 -21.04
C GLU A 173 3.15 33.39 -21.16
#